data_AF-A0A7W4VTP9-F1
#
_entry.id   AF-A0A7W4VTP9-F1
#
_cell.length_a   1.000
_cell.length_b   1.000
_cell.length_c   1.000
_cell.angle_alpha   90.00
_cell.angle_beta   90.00
_cell.angle_gamma   90.00
#
_symmetry.space_group_name_H-M   'P 1'
#
loop_
_entity.id
_entity.type
_entity.pdbx_description
1 polymer ?
#
loop_
_entity_poly.entity_id
_entity_poly.type
_entity_poly.pdbx_seq_one_letter_code
_entity_poly.pdbx_strand_id
1 'polypeptide(L)'
;MKTAISVPEEIYARAERAARKLGLNRSQFYSAAAERLAAEVESADVTAAIDAVVDAANADSSMPFAITAGTRLDDDPDSQW
;
A
#
# COMPACT_ATOMS: atom_id res chain seq x y z
N MET A 1 -24.16 13.56 1.61
CA MET A 1 -24.78 13.12 2.89
C MET A 1 -24.32 14.06 4.01
N LYS A 2 -25.05 14.21 5.12
CA LYS A 2 -24.57 14.94 6.31
C LYS A 2 -24.23 13.92 7.39
N THR A 3 -23.00 13.96 7.86
CA THR A 3 -22.48 13.04 8.88
C THR A 3 -21.91 13.87 10.02
N ALA A 4 -22.31 13.55 11.26
CA ALA A 4 -21.70 14.11 12.45
C ALA A 4 -20.51 13.24 12.85
N ILE A 5 -19.35 13.86 13.05
CA ILE A 5 -18.13 13.19 13.47
C ILE A 5 -17.63 13.83 14.77
N SER A 6 -17.07 13.02 15.66
CA SER A 6 -16.35 13.52 16.83
C SER A 6 -14.88 13.72 16.46
N VAL A 7 -14.34 14.90 16.73
CA VAL A 7 -12.95 15.27 16.41
C VAL A 7 -12.32 15.87 17.66
N PRO A 8 -11.09 15.47 18.03
CA PRO A 8 -10.36 16.11 19.12
C PRO A 8 -10.18 17.62 18.88
N GLU A 9 -10.25 18.42 19.94
CA GLU A 9 -10.23 19.88 19.87
C GLU A 9 -8.96 20.40 19.16
N GLU A 10 -7.80 19.82 19.46
CA GLU A 10 -6.54 20.22 18.85
C GLU A 10 -6.50 19.99 17.34
N ILE A 11 -7.13 18.89 16.88
CA ILE A 11 -7.25 18.55 15.46
C ILE A 11 -8.25 19.49 14.80
N TYR A 12 -9.40 19.73 15.43
CA TYR A 12 -10.41 20.66 14.95
C TYR A 12 -9.82 22.07 14.76
N ALA A 13 -9.12 22.59 15.78
CA ALA A 13 -8.51 23.92 15.73
C ALA A 13 -7.44 24.02 14.63
N ARG A 14 -6.66 22.96 14.42
CA ARG A 14 -5.68 22.90 13.33
C ARG A 14 -6.36 22.90 11.97
N ALA A 15 -7.41 22.12 11.79
CA ALA A 15 -8.17 22.03 10.55
C ALA A 15 -8.83 23.38 10.20
N GLU A 16 -9.46 24.08 11.16
CA GLU A 16 -10.08 25.39 10.90
C GLU A 16 -9.04 26.45 10.49
N ARG A 17 -7.83 26.42 11.08
CA ARG A 17 -6.74 27.31 10.66
C ARG A 17 -6.29 27.01 9.23
N ALA A 18 -6.17 25.74 8.87
CA ALA A 18 -5.78 25.32 7.52
C ALA A 18 -6.86 25.68 6.49
N ALA A 19 -8.13 25.39 6.78
CA ALA A 19 -9.27 25.74 5.95
C ALA A 19 -9.32 27.24 5.67
N ARG A 20 -9.15 28.08 6.72
CA ARG A 20 -9.07 29.54 6.57
C ARG A 20 -7.93 29.99 5.65
N LYS A 21 -6.74 29.40 5.77
CA LYS A 21 -5.60 29.73 4.91
C LYS A 21 -5.85 29.38 3.43
N LEU A 22 -6.66 28.34 3.20
CA LEU A 22 -7.02 27.87 1.86
C LEU A 22 -8.31 28.52 1.32
N GLY A 23 -8.97 29.39 2.10
CA GLY A 23 -10.27 29.97 1.72
C GLY A 23 -11.42 28.96 1.67
N LEU A 24 -11.27 27.81 2.31
CA LEU A 24 -12.26 26.74 2.33
C LEU A 24 -13.18 26.85 3.54
N ASN A 25 -14.45 26.49 3.36
CA ASN A 25 -15.32 26.23 4.48
C ASN A 25 -15.00 24.86 5.12
N ARG A 26 -15.55 24.64 6.31
CA ARG A 26 -15.31 23.43 7.10
C ARG A 26 -15.60 22.15 6.32
N SER A 27 -16.81 22.03 5.75
CA SER A 27 -17.20 20.84 5.00
C SER A 27 -16.29 20.59 3.80
N GLN A 28 -15.90 21.63 3.06
CA GLN A 28 -14.99 21.50 1.93
C GLN A 28 -13.63 20.97 2.36
N PHE A 29 -13.08 21.50 3.46
CA PHE A 29 -11.80 21.05 3.98
C PHE A 29 -11.84 19.57 4.40
N TYR A 30 -12.84 19.16 5.18
CA TYR A 30 -12.97 17.77 5.62
C TYR A 30 -13.26 16.81 4.46
N SER A 31 -14.07 17.21 3.48
CA SER A 31 -14.33 16.40 2.28
C SER A 31 -13.06 16.19 1.47
N ALA A 32 -12.28 17.25 1.21
CA ALA A 32 -11.02 17.13 0.47
C ALA A 32 -9.99 16.29 1.21
N ALA A 33 -9.92 16.40 2.55
CA ALA A 33 -9.03 15.58 3.36
C ALA A 33 -9.43 14.09 3.32
N ALA A 34 -10.72 13.79 3.40
CA ALA A 34 -11.23 12.43 3.32
C ALA A 34 -10.98 11.80 1.95
N GLU A 35 -11.21 12.54 0.87
CA GLU A 35 -10.95 12.09 -0.50
C GLU A 35 -9.47 11.77 -0.72
N ARG A 36 -8.58 12.64 -0.23
CA ARG A 36 -7.14 12.42 -0.36
C ARG A 36 -6.67 11.20 0.42
N LEU A 37 -7.14 11.02 1.65
CA LEU A 37 -6.80 9.85 2.46
C LEU A 37 -7.33 8.55 1.82
N ALA A 38 -8.56 8.57 1.30
CA ALA A 38 -9.13 7.42 0.61
C ALA A 38 -8.29 7.02 -0.61
N ALA A 39 -7.89 7.99 -1.44
CA ALA A 39 -7.02 7.72 -2.59
C ALA A 39 -5.65 7.15 -2.19
N GLU A 40 -5.07 7.63 -1.08
CA GLU A 40 -3.80 7.10 -0.55
C GLU A 40 -3.94 5.64 -0.10
N VAL A 41 -5.05 5.29 0.56
CA VAL A 41 -5.34 3.91 1.00
C VAL A 41 -5.61 3.00 -0.20
N GLU A 42 -6.45 3.41 -1.13
CA GLU A 42 -6.75 2.63 -2.35
C GLU A 42 -5.50 2.40 -3.19
N SER A 43 -4.61 3.38 -3.29
CA SER A 43 -3.32 3.23 -3.95
C SER A 43 -2.46 2.15 -3.28
N ALA A 44 -2.40 2.12 -1.96
CA ALA A 44 -1.62 1.13 -1.22
C ALA A 44 -2.18 -0.29 -1.41
N ASP A 45 -3.51 -0.43 -1.43
CA ASP A 45 -4.19 -1.70 -1.68
C ASP A 45 -3.91 -2.22 -3.09
N VAL A 46 -3.91 -1.35 -4.10
CA VAL A 46 -3.55 -1.73 -5.48
C VAL A 46 -2.12 -2.22 -5.56
N THR A 47 -1.17 -1.54 -4.90
CA THR A 47 0.23 -2.00 -4.85
C THR A 47 0.32 -3.38 -4.21
N ALA A 48 -0.32 -3.60 -3.06
CA ALA A 48 -0.31 -4.90 -2.40
C ALA A 48 -0.92 -6.02 -3.27
N ALA A 49 -1.97 -5.71 -4.03
CA ALA A 49 -2.57 -6.66 -4.97
C ALA A 49 -1.63 -7.02 -6.12
N ILE A 50 -0.88 -6.04 -6.66
CA ILE A 50 0.13 -6.28 -7.69
C ILE A 50 1.25 -7.17 -7.14
N ASP A 51 1.77 -6.85 -5.96
CA ASP A 51 2.83 -7.63 -5.31
C ASP A 51 2.39 -9.10 -5.11
N ALA A 52 1.15 -9.32 -4.65
CA ALA A 52 0.60 -10.67 -4.50
C ALA A 52 0.53 -11.46 -5.82
N VAL A 53 0.18 -10.79 -6.93
CA VAL A 53 0.16 -11.43 -8.26
C VAL A 53 1.57 -11.76 -8.73
N VAL A 54 2.53 -10.85 -8.53
CA VAL A 54 3.93 -11.06 -8.89
C VAL A 54 4.53 -12.21 -8.08
N ASP A 55 4.27 -12.27 -6.77
CA ASP A 55 4.73 -13.35 -5.90
C ASP A 55 4.13 -14.70 -6.30
N ALA A 56 2.83 -14.74 -6.62
CA ALA A 56 2.18 -15.95 -7.12
C ALA A 56 2.79 -16.43 -8.45
N ALA A 57 3.02 -15.51 -9.40
CA ALA A 57 3.63 -15.82 -10.69
C ALA A 57 5.09 -16.29 -10.54
N ASN A 58 5.84 -15.69 -9.61
CA ASN A 58 7.20 -16.09 -9.28
C ASN A 58 7.25 -17.45 -8.57
N ALA A 59 6.31 -17.75 -7.67
CA ALA A 59 6.22 -19.05 -7.01
C ALA A 59 5.91 -20.17 -8.02
N ASP A 60 5.02 -19.91 -8.98
CA ASP A 60 4.68 -20.85 -10.06
C ASP A 60 5.86 -21.07 -11.03
N SER A 61 6.62 -20.00 -11.30
CA SER A 61 7.84 -20.04 -12.13
C SER A 61 9.08 -20.59 -11.38
N SER A 62 9.07 -20.55 -10.06
CA SER A 62 10.17 -21.02 -9.19
C SER A 62 10.19 -22.54 -9.08
N MET A 63 9.06 -23.23 -9.26
CA MET A 63 9.01 -24.69 -9.13
C MET A 63 9.90 -25.41 -10.19
N PRO A 64 9.84 -25.09 -11.50
CA PRO A 64 10.72 -25.73 -12.49
C PRO A 64 12.17 -25.22 -12.43
N PHE A 65 12.38 -23.93 -12.10
CA PHE A 65 13.72 -23.32 -12.07
C PHE A 65 14.53 -23.79 -10.86
N ALA A 66 13.94 -23.88 -9.67
CA ALA A 66 14.62 -24.37 -8.47
C ALA A 66 15.02 -25.85 -8.59
N ILE A 67 14.18 -26.68 -9.23
CA ILE A 67 14.51 -28.09 -9.49
C ILE A 67 15.65 -28.20 -10.50
N THR A 68 15.65 -27.39 -11.56
CA THR A 68 16.71 -27.40 -12.60
C THR A 68 18.03 -26.80 -12.10
N ALA A 69 17.99 -25.83 -11.19
CA ALA A 69 19.18 -25.26 -10.56
C ALA A 69 19.75 -26.20 -9.49
N GLY A 70 18.89 -26.89 -8.72
CA GLY A 70 19.31 -27.89 -7.73
C GLY A 70 19.98 -29.11 -8.36
N THR A 71 19.44 -29.64 -9.47
CA THR A 71 20.04 -30.79 -10.17
C THR A 71 21.37 -30.45 -10.85
N ARG A 72 21.67 -29.18 -11.13
CA ARG A 72 22.98 -28.76 -11.67
C ARG A 72 24.08 -28.61 -10.62
N LEU A 73 23.72 -28.49 -9.34
CA LEU A 73 24.68 -28.42 -8.24
C LEU A 73 25.03 -29.81 -7.69
N ASP A 74 24.14 -30.80 -7.83
CA ASP A 74 24.38 -32.19 -7.41
C ASP A 74 25.17 -33.04 -8.43
N ASP A 75 25.32 -32.57 -9.67
CA ASP A 75 26.09 -33.25 -10.73
C ASP A 75 27.56 -32.79 -10.79
N ASP A 76 28.12 -32.30 -9.68
CA ASP A 76 29.57 -32.08 -9.52
C ASP A 76 30.24 -33.35 -8.97
N PRO A 77 30.91 -34.16 -9.82
CA PRO A 77 31.56 -35.40 -9.39
C PRO A 77 32.77 -35.19 -8.47
N ASP A 78 33.17 -33.94 -8.16
CA ASP A 78 34.36 -33.64 -7.34
C ASP A 78 34.06 -33.17 -5.91
N SER A 79 32.82 -33.23 -5.41
CA SER A 79 32.53 -32.99 -3.98
C SER A 79 32.83 -34.21 -3.09
N GLN A 80 34.12 -34.54 -2.99
CA GLN A 80 34.69 -35.28 -1.87
C GLN A 80 35.91 -34.51 -1.36
N TRP A 81 35.75 -33.91 -0.16
CA TRP A 81 36.72 -33.15 0.67
C TRP A 81 36.86 -31.65 0.40
#